data_AF-A0AAW2M313-F1
#
_entry.id   AF-A0AAW2M313-F1
#
_cell.length_a   1.000
_cell.length_b   1.000
_cell.length_c   1.000
_cell.angle_alpha   90.00
_cell.angle_beta   90.00
_cell.angle_gamma   90.00
#
_symmetry.space_group_name_H-M   'P 1'
#
loop_
_entity.id
_entity.type
_entity.pdbx_description
1 polymer ?
#
loop_
_entity_poly.entity_id
_entity_poly.type
_entity_poly.pdbx_seq_one_letter_code
_entity_poly.pdbx_strand_id
1 'polypeptide(L)'
;MVYDVTKFLREWVLYHSRIGVEKFILYDNGSDDDLGGVVYELVKEGYDINTYSWRWPKTQEAGFSHSALYAKEVCTWMMYLDVDEFVYSPSWQNLSEPSNSLLHPHDLMSPNSSSSSSAGQISISCYEFGPSDQRVHPVTGVTQGYNCRRRYENRHKSIVLLDAVDDSLLNVIHHFKLRAGYKTRKLSTKVMVVNHYKYQAWPEFKAKFRRRVSAYVLDWTKKLNPNSNDRTPGLGFEAVEPQGWPRMFCEVRDNKLRDLVLRWFGIKLDHGIRMAWQR
;
A
#
# COMPACT_ATOMS: atom_id res chain seq x y z
N MET A 1 0.19 -7.77 -5.48
CA MET A 1 1.23 -8.66 -6.05
C MET A 1 2.52 -8.38 -5.30
N VAL A 2 3.21 -9.41 -4.82
CA VAL A 2 4.34 -9.29 -3.90
C VAL A 2 5.55 -10.05 -4.41
N TYR A 3 6.74 -9.58 -4.06
CA TYR A 3 8.03 -10.24 -4.29
C TYR A 3 8.99 -9.76 -3.19
N ASP A 4 9.51 -10.69 -2.40
CA ASP A 4 10.47 -10.44 -1.30
C ASP A 4 9.99 -9.42 -0.25
N VAL A 5 8.80 -9.68 0.31
CA VAL A 5 8.08 -8.73 1.18
C VAL A 5 8.01 -9.11 2.66
N THR A 6 8.63 -10.22 3.07
CA THR A 6 8.51 -10.77 4.44
C THR A 6 8.76 -9.75 5.55
N LYS A 7 9.77 -8.88 5.40
CA LYS A 7 10.10 -7.79 6.35
C LYS A 7 9.00 -6.76 6.56
N PHE A 8 8.10 -6.58 5.58
CA PHE A 8 7.02 -5.60 5.63
C PHE A 8 5.70 -6.24 6.08
N LEU A 9 5.53 -7.53 5.76
CA LEU A 9 4.22 -8.17 5.76
C LEU A 9 3.55 -8.15 7.13
N ARG A 10 4.32 -8.38 8.19
CA ARG A 10 3.80 -8.43 9.56
C ARG A 10 3.29 -7.06 10.03
N GLU A 11 4.06 -5.99 9.81
CA GLU A 11 3.62 -4.61 10.10
C GLU A 11 2.33 -4.28 9.32
N TRP A 12 2.32 -4.61 8.02
CA TRP A 12 1.23 -4.29 7.12
C TRP A 12 -0.09 -5.01 7.49
N VAL A 13 -0.03 -6.30 7.80
CA VAL A 13 -1.20 -7.10 8.21
C VAL A 13 -1.74 -6.66 9.57
N LEU A 14 -0.85 -6.48 10.57
CA LEU A 14 -1.26 -6.05 11.91
C LEU A 14 -1.91 -4.66 11.87
N TYR A 15 -1.36 -3.73 11.10
CA TYR A 15 -1.92 -2.39 10.97
C TYR A 15 -3.31 -2.41 10.32
N HIS A 16 -3.41 -3.01 9.13
CA HIS A 16 -4.64 -2.97 8.33
C HIS A 16 -5.78 -3.78 8.96
N SER A 17 -5.47 -4.90 9.63
CA SER A 17 -6.48 -5.68 10.34
C SER A 17 -7.16 -4.87 11.44
N ARG A 18 -6.39 -4.07 12.19
CA ARG A 18 -6.89 -3.25 13.30
C ARG A 18 -7.70 -2.03 12.88
N ILE A 19 -7.67 -1.68 11.60
CA ILE A 19 -8.50 -0.59 11.06
C ILE A 19 -9.67 -1.11 10.22
N GLY A 20 -9.89 -2.43 10.15
CA GLY A 20 -11.08 -3.04 9.55
C GLY A 20 -10.86 -3.90 8.30
N VAL A 21 -9.62 -4.23 7.93
CA VAL A 21 -9.37 -5.21 6.86
C VAL A 21 -9.52 -6.62 7.39
N GLU A 22 -10.50 -7.35 6.85
CA GLU A 22 -10.88 -8.68 7.35
C GLU A 22 -10.11 -9.81 6.65
N LYS A 23 -9.78 -9.63 5.36
CA LYS A 23 -9.13 -10.65 4.53
C LYS A 23 -8.00 -10.05 3.71
N PHE A 24 -6.88 -10.77 3.65
CA PHE A 24 -5.71 -10.40 2.86
C PHE A 24 -5.51 -11.37 1.71
N ILE A 25 -5.31 -10.85 0.50
CA ILE A 25 -5.05 -11.65 -0.69
C ILE A 25 -3.71 -11.25 -1.27
N LEU A 26 -2.74 -12.16 -1.19
CA LEU A 26 -1.39 -11.99 -1.70
C LEU A 26 -1.24 -12.75 -3.02
N TYR A 27 -0.72 -12.07 -4.04
CA TYR A 27 -0.31 -12.70 -5.29
C TYR A 27 1.21 -12.74 -5.29
N ASP A 28 1.78 -13.88 -4.95
CA ASP A 28 3.23 -14.09 -4.87
C ASP A 28 3.81 -14.26 -6.27
N ASN A 29 4.65 -13.31 -6.69
CA ASN A 29 5.31 -13.30 -7.99
C ASN A 29 6.68 -13.99 -7.93
N GLY A 30 6.74 -15.12 -7.22
CA GLY A 30 7.92 -15.95 -7.07
C GLY A 30 8.95 -15.33 -6.14
N SER A 31 8.55 -14.98 -4.92
CA SER A 31 9.46 -14.52 -3.87
C SER A 31 10.55 -15.55 -3.56
N ASP A 32 11.75 -15.05 -3.27
CA ASP A 32 12.91 -15.85 -2.85
C ASP A 32 13.06 -15.87 -1.31
N ASP A 33 12.35 -14.97 -0.60
CA ASP A 33 12.27 -14.97 0.86
C ASP A 33 11.24 -15.99 1.42
N ASP A 34 11.25 -16.17 2.75
CA ASP A 34 10.35 -17.12 3.42
C ASP A 34 8.92 -16.55 3.60
N LEU A 35 8.29 -16.17 2.49
CA LEU A 35 6.92 -15.68 2.49
C LEU A 35 5.96 -16.72 3.09
N GLY A 36 6.18 -18.00 2.79
CA GLY A 36 5.39 -19.11 3.30
C GLY A 36 5.41 -19.21 4.82
N GLY A 37 6.59 -19.17 5.45
CA GLY A 37 6.73 -19.21 6.90
C GLY A 37 6.10 -18.00 7.59
N VAL A 38 6.28 -16.79 7.07
CA VAL A 38 5.67 -15.58 7.65
C VAL A 38 4.14 -15.61 7.54
N VAL A 39 3.59 -16.04 6.39
CA VAL A 39 2.14 -16.20 6.21
C VAL A 39 1.59 -17.26 7.16
N TYR A 40 2.27 -18.40 7.29
CA TYR A 40 1.87 -19.47 8.21
C TYR A 40 1.74 -18.97 9.66
N GLU A 41 2.73 -18.22 10.16
CA GLU A 41 2.69 -17.67 11.51
C GLU A 41 1.56 -16.64 11.68
N LEU A 42 1.32 -15.79 10.70
CA LEU A 42 0.19 -14.85 10.74
C LEU A 42 -1.18 -15.56 10.73
N VAL A 43 -1.35 -16.60 9.91
CA VAL A 43 -2.58 -17.39 9.89
C VAL A 43 -2.81 -18.08 11.24
N LYS A 44 -1.75 -18.62 11.86
CA LYS A 44 -1.80 -19.21 13.20
C LYS A 44 -2.21 -18.21 14.28
N GLU A 45 -1.89 -16.93 14.09
CA GLU A 45 -2.33 -15.83 14.96
C GLU A 45 -3.77 -15.37 14.74
N GLY A 46 -4.46 -15.93 13.73
CA GLY A 46 -5.87 -15.67 13.45
C GLY A 46 -6.13 -14.66 12.33
N TYR A 47 -5.12 -14.28 11.54
CA TYR A 47 -5.33 -13.43 10.36
C TYR A 47 -5.76 -14.27 9.14
N ASP A 48 -6.81 -13.85 8.43
CA ASP A 48 -7.28 -14.50 7.20
C ASP A 48 -6.43 -14.03 6.00
N ILE A 49 -5.49 -14.87 5.56
CA ILE A 49 -4.53 -14.57 4.49
C ILE A 49 -4.54 -15.70 3.46
N ASN A 50 -4.89 -15.36 2.22
CA ASN A 50 -4.75 -16.25 1.07
C ASN A 50 -3.56 -15.84 0.21
N THR A 51 -2.74 -16.80 -0.18
CA THR A 51 -1.61 -16.58 -1.12
C THR A 51 -1.81 -17.37 -2.40
N TYR A 52 -1.65 -16.70 -3.54
CA TYR A 52 -1.75 -17.27 -4.88
C TYR A 52 -0.41 -17.15 -5.60
N SER A 53 0.08 -18.25 -6.17
CA SER A 53 1.26 -18.20 -7.04
C SER A 53 0.92 -17.48 -8.34
N TRP A 54 1.71 -16.46 -8.70
CA TRP A 54 1.47 -15.59 -9.86
C TRP A 54 2.79 -15.19 -10.53
N ARG A 55 3.52 -16.16 -11.10
CA ARG A 55 4.91 -15.98 -11.57
C ARG A 55 5.05 -15.25 -12.92
N TRP A 56 3.96 -14.79 -13.52
CA TRP A 56 3.96 -14.18 -14.86
C TRP A 56 4.47 -12.72 -14.81
N PRO A 57 5.53 -12.37 -15.57
CA PRO A 57 6.01 -10.99 -15.64
C PRO A 57 4.96 -10.08 -16.28
N LYS A 58 4.88 -8.81 -15.85
CA LYS A 58 4.04 -7.80 -16.53
C LYS A 58 2.54 -8.10 -16.52
N THR A 59 2.04 -8.73 -15.45
CA THR A 59 0.64 -9.18 -15.35
C THR A 59 -0.09 -8.63 -14.12
N GLN A 60 0.33 -7.50 -13.57
CA GLN A 60 -0.33 -6.89 -12.40
C GLN A 60 -1.83 -6.65 -12.65
N GLU A 61 -2.17 -6.14 -13.81
CA GLU A 61 -3.53 -5.85 -14.26
C GLU A 61 -4.38 -7.13 -14.34
N ALA A 62 -3.79 -8.24 -14.82
CA ALA A 62 -4.44 -9.54 -14.87
C ALA A 62 -4.65 -10.13 -13.47
N GLY A 63 -3.66 -9.99 -12.57
CA GLY A 63 -3.80 -10.39 -11.17
C GLY A 63 -4.91 -9.63 -10.45
N PHE A 64 -5.05 -8.33 -10.73
CA PHE A 64 -6.14 -7.50 -10.20
C PHE A 64 -7.51 -7.90 -10.75
N SER A 65 -7.58 -8.28 -12.02
CA SER A 65 -8.81 -8.81 -12.65
C SER A 65 -9.21 -10.15 -12.04
N HIS A 66 -8.24 -11.06 -11.88
CA HIS A 66 -8.44 -12.36 -11.25
C HIS A 66 -8.92 -12.20 -9.80
N SER A 67 -8.31 -11.29 -9.03
CA SER A 67 -8.73 -11.06 -7.64
C SER A 67 -10.15 -10.49 -7.53
N ALA A 68 -10.52 -9.56 -8.42
CA ALA A 68 -11.87 -8.98 -8.44
C ALA A 68 -12.94 -10.03 -8.70
N LEU A 69 -12.67 -10.99 -9.61
CA LEU A 69 -13.58 -12.07 -9.93
C LEU A 69 -13.63 -13.11 -8.80
N TYR A 70 -12.47 -13.60 -8.36
CA TYR A 70 -12.38 -14.73 -7.44
C TYR A 70 -12.86 -14.37 -6.02
N ALA A 71 -12.56 -13.15 -5.56
CA ALA A 71 -12.95 -12.75 -4.21
C ALA A 71 -14.42 -12.29 -4.12
N LYS A 72 -15.13 -12.19 -5.24
CA LYS A 72 -16.50 -11.66 -5.30
C LYS A 72 -17.48 -12.42 -4.41
N GLU A 73 -17.27 -13.72 -4.21
CA GLU A 73 -18.13 -14.57 -3.38
C GLU A 73 -17.89 -14.38 -1.88
N VAL A 74 -16.75 -13.81 -1.48
CA VAL A 74 -16.29 -13.73 -0.09
C VAL A 74 -15.96 -12.31 0.37
N CYS A 75 -16.01 -11.33 -0.53
CA CYS A 75 -15.74 -9.92 -0.26
C CYS A 75 -16.74 -9.04 -0.98
N THR A 76 -17.31 -8.05 -0.29
CA THR A 76 -18.13 -7.01 -0.92
C THR A 76 -17.26 -5.91 -1.51
N TRP A 77 -16.27 -5.48 -0.73
CA TRP A 77 -15.33 -4.41 -1.08
C TRP A 77 -13.90 -4.94 -1.10
N MET A 78 -13.10 -4.48 -2.05
CA MET A 78 -11.69 -4.83 -2.15
C MET A 78 -10.82 -3.59 -2.27
N MET A 79 -9.76 -3.54 -1.46
CA MET A 79 -8.77 -2.48 -1.51
C MET A 79 -7.49 -2.98 -2.19
N TYR A 80 -6.96 -2.19 -3.14
CA TYR A 80 -5.77 -2.53 -3.93
C TYR A 80 -4.57 -1.69 -3.47
N LEU A 81 -3.71 -2.29 -2.62
CA LEU A 81 -2.52 -1.67 -2.03
C LEU A 81 -1.26 -2.51 -2.28
N ASP A 82 -0.12 -1.81 -2.25
CA ASP A 82 1.20 -2.43 -2.10
C ASP A 82 1.53 -2.60 -0.60
N VAL A 83 2.44 -3.51 -0.26
CA VAL A 83 2.79 -3.84 1.15
C VAL A 83 3.53 -2.72 1.89
N ASP A 84 4.02 -1.72 1.15
CA ASP A 84 4.66 -0.51 1.66
C ASP A 84 3.68 0.70 1.65
N GLU A 85 2.38 0.44 1.65
CA GLU A 85 1.33 1.44 1.61
C GLU A 85 0.35 1.30 2.77
N PHE A 86 0.10 2.41 3.46
CA PHE A 86 -0.69 2.45 4.69
C PHE A 86 -1.78 3.50 4.58
N VAL A 87 -3.04 3.07 4.71
CA VAL A 87 -4.17 3.99 4.74
C VAL A 87 -4.19 4.78 6.03
N TYR A 88 -4.43 6.08 5.96
CA TYR A 88 -4.48 6.95 7.12
C TYR A 88 -5.60 8.00 6.96
N SER A 89 -6.36 8.24 8.03
CA SER A 89 -7.24 9.41 8.14
C SER A 89 -6.70 10.39 9.20
N PRO A 90 -6.65 11.70 8.90
CA PRO A 90 -6.40 12.72 9.90
C PRO A 90 -7.35 12.66 11.11
N SER A 91 -8.59 12.16 10.95
CA SER A 91 -9.55 12.03 12.06
C SER A 91 -9.11 11.01 13.11
N TRP A 92 -8.19 10.10 12.79
CA TRP A 92 -7.71 9.07 13.70
C TRP A 92 -6.64 9.58 14.68
N GLN A 93 -6.08 10.77 14.45
CA GLN A 93 -4.90 11.27 15.15
C GLN A 93 -5.03 11.27 16.69
N ASN A 94 -6.25 11.46 17.20
CA ASN A 94 -6.54 11.55 18.64
C ASN A 94 -7.12 10.26 19.23
N LEU A 95 -7.26 9.19 18.45
CA LEU A 95 -7.74 7.91 18.96
C LEU A 95 -6.65 7.25 19.81
N SER A 96 -7.02 6.79 21.01
CA SER A 96 -6.14 6.05 21.90
C SER A 96 -5.86 4.64 21.38
N GLU A 97 -6.85 4.03 20.74
CA GLU A 97 -6.83 2.65 20.26
C GLU A 97 -7.39 2.56 18.84
N PRO A 98 -6.95 1.58 18.03
CA PRO A 98 -7.54 1.33 16.72
C PRO A 98 -8.92 0.66 16.86
N SER A 99 -9.74 0.75 15.80
CA SER A 99 -11.04 0.08 15.74
C SER A 99 -11.24 -0.55 14.35
N ASN A 100 -11.83 -1.74 14.33
CA ASN A 100 -12.18 -2.43 13.09
C ASN A 100 -13.24 -1.69 12.26
N SER A 101 -13.88 -0.65 12.82
CA SER A 101 -14.83 0.18 12.10
C SER A 101 -14.22 1.33 11.29
N LEU A 102 -12.92 1.60 11.43
CA LEU A 102 -12.30 2.81 10.88
C LEU A 102 -12.26 2.88 9.35
N LEU A 103 -12.21 1.73 8.67
CA LEU A 103 -12.24 1.62 7.20
C LEU A 103 -13.57 1.14 6.64
N HIS A 104 -14.67 1.16 7.39
CA HIS A 104 -15.95 0.70 6.84
C HIS A 104 -16.35 1.54 5.62
N PRO A 105 -16.50 0.92 4.42
CA PRO A 105 -16.78 1.67 3.19
C PRO A 105 -18.07 2.47 3.27
N HIS A 106 -19.08 1.99 4.01
CA HIS A 106 -20.34 2.71 4.20
C HIS A 106 -20.14 4.14 4.75
N ASP A 107 -19.21 4.32 5.69
CA ASP A 107 -18.91 5.62 6.28
C ASP A 107 -18.17 6.55 5.30
N LEU A 108 -17.34 5.98 4.44
CA LEU A 108 -16.64 6.69 3.36
C LEU A 108 -17.57 7.10 2.21
N MET A 109 -18.75 6.48 2.14
CA MET A 109 -19.66 6.52 1.00
C MET A 109 -20.94 7.32 1.26
N SER A 110 -21.05 7.99 2.42
CA SER A 110 -22.26 8.71 2.86
C SER A 110 -23.00 9.44 1.71
N PRO A 111 -24.34 9.26 1.58
CA PRO A 111 -25.14 9.57 0.40
C PRO A 111 -25.50 11.06 0.25
N ASN A 112 -24.69 11.99 0.76
CA ASN A 112 -24.95 13.44 0.63
C ASN A 112 -24.81 13.98 -0.81
N SER A 113 -24.87 13.12 -1.83
CA SER A 113 -24.86 13.49 -3.24
C SER A 113 -26.19 13.07 -3.85
N SER A 114 -26.99 14.07 -4.24
CA SER A 114 -28.24 13.99 -5.01
C SER A 114 -28.08 13.42 -6.44
N SER A 115 -27.02 12.65 -6.70
CA SER A 115 -26.76 12.01 -7.98
C SER A 115 -27.38 10.61 -8.00
N SER A 116 -28.08 10.27 -9.08
CA SER A 116 -28.67 8.96 -9.35
C SER A 116 -27.66 7.80 -9.46
N SER A 117 -26.36 8.07 -9.33
CA SER A 117 -25.30 7.06 -9.48
C SER A 117 -24.72 6.67 -8.12
N SER A 118 -24.68 5.37 -7.84
CA SER A 118 -24.04 4.82 -6.63
C SER A 118 -22.51 4.88 -6.77
N ALA A 119 -21.80 5.08 -5.66
CA ALA A 119 -20.35 5.03 -5.69
C ALA A 119 -19.91 3.56 -5.79
N GLY A 120 -19.16 3.21 -6.84
CA GLY A 120 -18.65 1.85 -7.06
C GLY A 120 -17.15 1.72 -6.78
N GLN A 121 -16.46 2.86 -6.69
CA GLN A 121 -15.04 2.91 -6.41
C GLN A 121 -14.70 4.17 -5.63
N ILE A 122 -13.81 4.05 -4.66
CA ILE A 122 -13.22 5.14 -3.91
C ILE A 122 -11.78 5.29 -4.38
N SER A 123 -11.36 6.50 -4.75
CA SER A 123 -9.98 6.83 -5.09
C SER A 123 -9.35 7.64 -3.96
N ILE A 124 -8.22 7.17 -3.44
CA ILE A 124 -7.51 7.74 -2.28
C ILE A 124 -6.14 8.19 -2.76
N SER A 125 -5.86 9.50 -2.73
CA SER A 125 -4.55 10.04 -3.11
C SER A 125 -3.41 9.51 -2.23
N CYS A 126 -2.20 9.44 -2.77
CA CYS A 126 -1.02 9.02 -2.01
C CYS A 126 -0.05 10.17 -1.72
N TYR A 127 0.58 10.13 -0.54
CA TYR A 127 1.83 10.84 -0.27
C TYR A 127 3.02 9.89 -0.36
N GLU A 128 4.09 10.32 -1.04
CA GLU A 128 5.30 9.51 -1.23
C GLU A 128 6.35 9.85 -0.16
N PHE A 129 6.68 8.85 0.66
CA PHE A 129 7.69 8.96 1.72
C PHE A 129 9.09 8.57 1.22
N GLY A 130 10.07 9.26 1.79
CA GLY A 130 11.50 9.16 1.53
C GLY A 130 12.29 8.41 2.60
N PRO A 131 13.60 8.21 2.39
CA PRO A 131 14.40 7.35 3.26
C PRO A 131 14.57 7.88 4.68
N SER A 132 14.32 9.17 4.92
CA SER A 132 14.29 9.74 6.29
C SER A 132 15.55 9.46 7.10
N ASP A 133 16.72 9.67 6.48
CA ASP A 133 18.06 9.39 6.99
C ASP A 133 18.40 7.90 7.20
N GLN A 134 17.48 6.99 6.86
CA GLN A 134 17.70 5.55 6.97
C GLN A 134 18.59 5.03 5.84
N ARG A 135 19.56 4.19 6.21
CA ARG A 135 20.48 3.51 5.28
C ARG A 135 20.15 2.03 5.07
N VAL A 136 19.37 1.47 5.99
CA VAL A 136 18.89 0.08 5.98
C VAL A 136 17.40 0.07 6.29
N HIS A 137 16.74 -1.07 6.08
CA HIS A 137 15.35 -1.23 6.50
C HIS A 137 15.22 -0.97 8.02
N PRO A 138 14.34 -0.08 8.46
CA PRO A 138 14.16 0.21 9.89
C PRO A 138 13.60 -1.02 10.60
N VAL A 139 14.29 -1.49 11.64
CA VAL A 139 13.83 -2.65 12.43
C VAL A 139 12.45 -2.40 13.05
N THR A 140 12.12 -1.14 13.33
CA THR A 140 10.82 -0.70 13.86
C THR A 140 9.71 -0.67 12.82
N GLY A 141 9.97 -1.01 11.55
CA GLY A 141 9.01 -0.94 10.46
C GLY A 141 9.03 0.39 9.69
N VAL A 142 8.38 0.39 8.53
CA VAL A 142 8.38 1.53 7.59
C VAL A 142 7.66 2.73 8.16
N THR A 143 6.59 2.53 8.94
CA THR A 143 5.82 3.62 9.55
C THR A 143 6.57 4.37 10.64
N GLN A 144 7.53 3.71 11.29
CA GLN A 144 8.35 4.31 12.34
C GLN A 144 9.64 4.91 11.81
N GLY A 145 10.27 4.26 10.84
CA GLY A 145 11.56 4.69 10.33
C GLY A 145 11.51 5.75 9.23
N TYR A 146 10.39 5.87 8.52
CA TYR A 146 10.22 6.84 7.44
C TYR A 146 9.17 7.90 7.79
N ASN A 147 9.59 9.15 8.00
CA ASN A 147 8.72 10.27 8.35
C ASN A 147 9.03 11.55 7.54
N CYS A 148 9.90 11.47 6.54
CA CYS A 148 10.11 12.48 5.53
C CYS A 148 9.30 12.13 4.28
N ARG A 149 8.61 13.10 3.70
CA ARG A 149 7.88 12.90 2.44
C ARG A 149 7.98 14.09 1.50
N ARG A 150 7.58 13.84 0.26
CA ARG A 150 7.33 14.90 -0.73
C ARG A 150 6.08 15.70 -0.35
N ARG A 151 6.02 16.96 -0.78
CA ARG A 151 4.95 17.90 -0.44
C ARG A 151 3.63 17.54 -1.12
N TYR A 152 3.68 17.19 -2.40
CA TYR A 152 2.51 17.01 -3.26
C TYR A 152 2.03 15.56 -3.29
N GLU A 153 0.72 15.39 -3.55
CA GLU A 153 0.14 14.08 -3.83
C GLU A 153 0.67 13.53 -5.16
N ASN A 154 0.90 12.22 -5.23
CA ASN A 154 1.21 11.54 -6.48
C ASN A 154 0.57 10.17 -6.51
N ARG A 155 -0.12 9.84 -7.61
CA ARG A 155 -0.92 8.63 -7.75
C ARG A 155 -2.03 8.52 -6.69
N HIS A 156 -2.73 7.40 -6.71
CA HIS A 156 -3.82 7.06 -5.81
C HIS A 156 -3.95 5.54 -5.73
N LYS A 157 -4.73 5.08 -4.76
CA LYS A 157 -5.17 3.70 -4.59
C LYS A 157 -6.68 3.63 -4.60
N SER A 158 -7.22 2.42 -4.77
CA SER A 158 -8.66 2.22 -4.92
C SER A 158 -9.21 1.22 -3.92
N ILE A 159 -10.39 1.54 -3.37
CA ILE A 159 -11.31 0.59 -2.74
C ILE A 159 -12.49 0.44 -3.69
N VAL A 160 -12.81 -0.78 -4.10
CA VAL A 160 -13.75 -1.08 -5.19
C VAL A 160 -14.87 -1.97 -4.66
N LEU A 161 -16.11 -1.64 -4.98
CA LEU A 161 -17.26 -2.53 -4.79
C LEU A 161 -17.18 -3.58 -5.88
N LEU A 162 -16.99 -4.85 -5.52
CA LEU A 162 -16.75 -5.90 -6.52
C LEU A 162 -17.92 -6.08 -7.49
N ASP A 163 -19.16 -5.84 -7.03
CA ASP A 163 -20.35 -5.84 -7.89
C ASP A 163 -20.44 -4.67 -8.87
N ALA A 164 -19.68 -3.60 -8.64
CA ALA A 164 -19.63 -2.45 -9.54
C ALA A 164 -18.62 -2.63 -10.68
N VAL A 165 -17.76 -3.65 -10.64
CA VAL A 165 -16.76 -3.90 -11.68
C VAL A 165 -17.44 -4.36 -12.97
N ASP A 166 -17.07 -3.74 -14.10
CA ASP A 166 -17.56 -4.08 -15.43
C ASP A 166 -17.15 -5.51 -15.82
N ASP A 167 -18.01 -6.22 -16.56
CA ASP A 167 -17.78 -7.63 -16.92
C ASP A 167 -16.52 -7.84 -17.78
N SER A 168 -16.00 -6.79 -18.41
CA SER A 168 -14.72 -6.85 -19.12
C SER A 168 -13.50 -6.96 -18.19
N LEU A 169 -13.66 -6.72 -16.88
CA LEU A 169 -12.60 -6.69 -15.84
C LEU A 169 -11.46 -5.71 -16.14
N LEU A 170 -11.63 -4.83 -17.13
CA LEU A 170 -10.60 -3.88 -17.55
C LEU A 170 -10.19 -2.97 -16.40
N ASN A 171 -8.89 -2.85 -16.19
CA ASN A 171 -8.31 -1.96 -15.20
C ASN A 171 -7.01 -1.35 -15.74
N VAL A 172 -6.65 -0.18 -15.20
CA VAL A 172 -5.43 0.57 -15.56
C VAL A 172 -4.55 0.77 -14.33
N ILE A 173 -4.54 -0.23 -13.44
CA ILE A 173 -3.92 -0.19 -12.11
C ILE A 173 -4.50 0.92 -11.22
N HIS A 174 -4.98 0.53 -10.04
CA HIS A 174 -5.66 1.43 -9.09
C HIS A 174 -6.97 2.05 -9.63
N HIS A 175 -7.46 1.60 -10.77
CA HIS A 175 -8.72 2.01 -11.39
C HIS A 175 -9.33 0.88 -12.19
N PHE A 176 -10.57 0.52 -11.88
CA PHE A 176 -11.37 -0.41 -12.66
C PHE A 176 -12.35 0.33 -13.55
N LYS A 177 -12.65 -0.26 -14.71
CA LYS A 177 -13.85 0.09 -15.46
C LYS A 177 -15.06 -0.37 -14.65
N LEU A 178 -16.01 0.54 -14.42
CA LEU A 178 -17.23 0.28 -13.64
C LEU A 178 -18.43 0.06 -14.56
N ARG A 179 -19.39 -0.73 -14.10
CA ARG A 179 -20.70 -0.92 -14.75
C ARG A 179 -21.48 0.40 -14.79
N ALA A 180 -22.40 0.50 -15.75
CA ALA A 180 -23.29 1.65 -15.85
C ALA A 180 -24.06 1.88 -14.54
N GLY A 181 -24.19 3.14 -14.12
CA GLY A 181 -24.82 3.53 -12.85
C GLY A 181 -23.85 3.64 -11.66
N TYR A 182 -22.62 3.13 -11.78
CA TYR A 182 -21.57 3.31 -10.77
C TYR A 182 -20.57 4.38 -11.15
N LYS A 183 -20.01 5.06 -10.14
CA LYS A 183 -18.97 6.10 -10.33
C LYS A 183 -17.82 5.96 -9.35
N THR A 184 -16.67 6.50 -9.75
CA THR A 184 -15.50 6.69 -8.88
C THR A 184 -15.64 7.98 -8.08
N ARG A 185 -15.52 7.90 -6.76
CA ARG A 185 -15.47 9.03 -5.83
C ARG A 185 -14.03 9.26 -5.38
N LYS A 186 -13.44 10.39 -5.73
CA LYS A 186 -12.12 10.80 -5.20
C LYS A 186 -12.30 11.41 -3.81
N LEU A 187 -11.58 10.90 -2.82
CA LEU A 187 -11.57 11.47 -1.47
C LEU A 187 -10.57 12.61 -1.35
N SER A 188 -10.91 13.59 -0.51
CA SER A 188 -9.97 14.62 -0.08
C SER A 188 -8.94 14.03 0.87
N THR A 189 -7.69 14.48 0.77
CA THR A 189 -6.60 14.09 1.71
C THR A 189 -6.87 14.52 3.15
N LYS A 190 -7.85 15.41 3.39
CA LYS A 190 -8.36 15.75 4.72
C LYS A 190 -9.24 14.65 5.33
N VAL A 191 -9.82 13.79 4.48
CA VAL A 191 -10.66 12.67 4.89
C VAL A 191 -9.82 11.40 4.97
N MET A 192 -9.06 11.10 3.92
CA MET A 192 -8.23 9.89 3.89
C MET A 192 -7.10 10.03 2.88
N VAL A 193 -5.97 9.41 3.17
CA VAL A 193 -4.77 9.38 2.34
C VAL A 193 -4.07 8.04 2.46
N VAL A 194 -3.30 7.66 1.45
CA VAL A 194 -2.36 6.55 1.53
C VAL A 194 -0.95 7.10 1.72
N ASN A 195 -0.29 6.70 2.81
CA ASN A 195 1.15 6.90 2.96
C ASN A 195 1.88 5.79 2.22
N HIS A 196 2.50 6.13 1.10
CA HIS A 196 3.26 5.21 0.27
C HIS A 196 4.75 5.38 0.55
N TYR A 197 5.36 4.39 1.19
CA TYR A 197 6.79 4.36 1.51
C TYR A 197 7.63 3.99 0.28
N LYS A 198 7.48 4.79 -0.77
CA LYS A 198 7.98 4.52 -2.12
C LYS A 198 9.50 4.52 -2.20
N TYR A 199 10.14 5.49 -1.56
CA TYR A 199 11.58 5.75 -1.65
C TYR A 199 12.26 5.32 -0.34
N GLN A 200 12.29 4.01 -0.10
CA GLN A 200 12.88 3.43 1.10
C GLN A 200 14.43 3.56 1.11
N ALA A 201 15.06 3.09 2.19
CA ALA A 201 16.50 2.91 2.25
C ALA A 201 17.04 2.16 1.01
N TRP A 202 18.23 2.53 0.55
CA TRP A 202 18.75 2.08 -0.75
C TRP A 202 18.76 0.55 -0.97
N PRO A 203 19.15 -0.28 0.02
CA PRO A 203 19.10 -1.74 -0.14
C PRO A 203 17.72 -2.28 -0.52
N GLU A 204 16.65 -1.59 -0.10
CA GLU A 204 15.28 -1.96 -0.43
C GLU A 204 14.82 -1.36 -1.74
N PHE A 205 15.17 -0.09 -1.95
CA PHE A 205 14.80 0.60 -3.16
C PHE A 205 15.39 -0.03 -4.42
N LYS A 206 16.66 -0.48 -4.36
CA LYS A 206 17.36 -1.07 -5.51
C LYS A 206 16.70 -2.35 -6.04
N ALA A 207 15.88 -3.04 -5.23
CA ALA A 207 15.13 -4.21 -5.69
C ALA A 207 14.16 -3.87 -6.85
N LYS A 208 13.70 -2.61 -6.92
CA LYS A 208 12.83 -2.12 -8.02
C LYS A 208 13.50 -2.13 -9.40
N PHE A 209 14.83 -2.27 -9.48
CA PHE A 209 15.57 -2.43 -10.74
C PHE A 209 15.54 -3.86 -11.29
N ARG A 210 15.19 -4.87 -10.49
CA ARG A 210 15.21 -6.27 -10.93
C ARG A 210 13.99 -6.65 -11.75
N ARG A 211 12.78 -6.27 -11.30
CA ARG A 211 11.53 -6.68 -11.96
C ARG A 211 10.42 -5.68 -11.67
N ARG A 212 9.73 -5.23 -12.72
CA ARG A 212 8.54 -4.37 -12.61
C ARG A 212 7.30 -5.17 -13.02
N VAL A 213 6.26 -5.14 -12.18
CA VAL A 213 5.11 -6.05 -12.28
C VAL A 213 3.99 -5.58 -13.21
N SER A 214 3.81 -4.27 -13.40
CA SER A 214 2.84 -3.71 -14.36
C SER A 214 3.30 -3.84 -15.80
N ALA A 215 2.36 -4.16 -16.70
CA ALA A 215 2.56 -4.11 -18.15
C ALA A 215 2.94 -2.71 -18.67
N TYR A 216 2.36 -1.67 -18.07
CA TYR A 216 2.52 -0.28 -18.52
C TYR A 216 3.80 0.40 -18.02
N VAL A 217 4.51 -0.22 -17.08
CA VAL A 217 5.73 0.38 -16.51
C VAL A 217 6.97 -0.16 -17.21
N LEU A 218 7.74 0.75 -17.83
CA LEU A 218 9.01 0.40 -18.45
C LEU A 218 10.05 -0.06 -17.44
N ASP A 219 10.95 -0.93 -17.90
CA ASP A 219 12.15 -1.30 -17.15
C ASP A 219 13.05 -0.07 -16.97
N TRP A 220 13.43 0.21 -15.72
CA TRP A 220 14.25 1.36 -15.37
C TRP A 220 15.68 1.27 -15.94
N THR A 221 16.15 0.07 -16.27
CA THR A 221 17.45 -0.15 -16.95
C THR A 221 17.46 0.31 -18.41
N LYS A 222 16.27 0.44 -19.03
CA LYS A 222 16.15 0.89 -20.42
C LYS A 222 16.16 2.42 -20.48
N LYS A 223 16.90 3.01 -21.42
CA LYS A 223 16.93 4.47 -21.66
C LYS A 223 15.69 4.99 -22.41
N LEU A 224 14.51 4.53 -22.03
CA LEU A 224 13.23 4.86 -22.66
C LEU A 224 12.34 5.66 -21.71
N ASN A 225 11.70 6.71 -22.24
CA ASN A 225 10.82 7.62 -21.50
C ASN A 225 11.44 8.14 -20.17
N PRO A 226 12.55 8.90 -20.24
CA PRO A 226 13.28 9.36 -19.05
C PRO A 226 12.45 10.30 -18.16
N ASN A 227 11.42 10.94 -18.71
CA ASN A 227 10.57 11.90 -18.00
C ASN A 227 9.29 11.27 -17.40
N SER A 228 9.18 9.93 -17.40
CA SER A 228 8.01 9.26 -16.81
C SER A 228 7.93 9.50 -15.30
N ASN A 229 6.72 9.77 -14.80
CA ASN A 229 6.41 9.82 -13.36
C ASN A 229 6.60 8.46 -12.65
N ASP A 230 6.78 7.37 -13.43
CA ASP A 230 7.16 6.06 -12.90
C ASP A 230 8.65 5.94 -12.63
N ARG A 231 9.48 6.92 -13.02
CA ARG A 231 10.88 6.99 -12.67
C ARG A 231 11.10 7.81 -11.41
N THR A 232 12.23 7.57 -10.78
CA THR A 232 12.63 8.30 -9.59
C THR A 232 13.35 9.57 -10.00
N PRO A 233 12.89 10.74 -9.53
CA PRO A 233 13.56 12.00 -9.83
C PRO A 233 15.05 11.95 -9.43
N GLY A 234 15.93 12.32 -10.35
CA GLY A 234 17.38 12.34 -10.12
C GLY A 234 18.08 10.97 -10.16
N LEU A 235 17.37 9.88 -10.43
CA LEU A 235 17.94 8.55 -10.54
C LEU A 235 18.21 8.17 -12.00
N GLY A 236 19.38 7.59 -12.26
CA GLY A 236 19.77 7.08 -13.57
C GLY A 236 19.11 5.75 -13.93
N PHE A 237 19.81 4.96 -14.76
CA PHE A 237 19.34 3.68 -15.29
C PHE A 237 20.02 2.48 -14.63
N GLU A 238 20.88 2.72 -13.66
CA GLU A 238 21.68 1.69 -12.99
C GLU A 238 21.31 1.60 -11.51
N ALA A 239 21.45 0.41 -10.95
CA ALA A 239 21.22 0.14 -9.53
C ALA A 239 22.41 0.60 -8.67
N VAL A 240 22.81 1.87 -8.81
CA VAL A 240 23.85 2.54 -8.02
C VAL A 240 23.22 3.58 -7.10
N GLU A 241 23.61 3.58 -5.82
CA GLU A 241 23.07 4.50 -4.82
C GLU A 241 23.42 5.96 -5.18
N PRO A 242 22.42 6.86 -5.32
CA PRO A 242 22.70 8.27 -5.53
C PRO A 242 23.38 8.91 -4.32
N GLN A 243 24.28 9.86 -4.58
CA GLN A 243 24.90 10.64 -3.51
C GLN A 243 23.82 11.35 -2.67
N GLY A 244 23.82 11.08 -1.36
CA GLY A 244 22.88 11.68 -0.43
C GLY A 244 21.48 11.04 -0.42
N TRP A 245 21.29 9.85 -1.01
CA TRP A 245 20.02 9.12 -1.01
C TRP A 245 19.26 9.14 0.33
N PRO A 246 19.89 8.90 1.50
CA PRO A 246 19.18 8.92 2.79
C PRO A 246 18.42 10.22 3.09
N ARG A 247 18.88 11.36 2.53
CA ARG A 247 18.28 12.69 2.74
C ARG A 247 17.33 13.13 1.63
N MET A 248 17.18 12.34 0.57
CA MET A 248 16.31 12.69 -0.56
C MET A 248 14.82 12.64 -0.16
N PHE A 249 13.99 13.35 -0.91
CA PHE A 249 12.52 13.35 -0.78
C PHE A 249 11.99 13.79 0.61
N CYS A 250 12.76 14.58 1.36
CA CYS A 250 12.35 15.16 2.65
C CYS A 250 11.93 16.63 2.51
N GLU A 251 10.77 16.88 1.89
CA GLU A 251 10.22 18.24 1.75
C GLU A 251 9.31 18.61 2.94
N VAL A 252 8.68 17.60 3.55
CA VAL A 252 7.81 17.73 4.73
C VAL A 252 8.17 16.62 5.72
N ARG A 253 8.39 17.00 6.99
CA ARG A 253 8.42 16.04 8.11
C ARG A 253 6.98 15.76 8.54
N ASP A 254 6.54 14.51 8.38
CA ASP A 254 5.18 14.06 8.65
C ASP A 254 5.21 12.90 9.66
N ASN A 255 4.98 13.21 10.93
CA ASN A 255 4.96 12.24 12.02
C ASN A 255 3.56 11.68 12.30
N LYS A 256 2.52 12.08 11.55
CA LYS A 256 1.13 11.82 11.95
C LYS A 256 0.81 10.33 12.08
N LEU A 257 1.15 9.54 11.06
CA LEU A 257 0.95 8.09 11.11
C LEU A 257 1.95 7.44 12.07
N ARG A 258 3.20 7.92 12.11
CA ARG A 258 4.23 7.43 13.04
C ARG A 258 3.76 7.49 14.49
N ASP A 259 3.28 8.65 14.93
CA ASP A 259 2.86 8.89 16.31
C ASP A 259 1.60 8.08 16.65
N LEU A 260 0.66 7.98 15.71
CA LEU A 260 -0.54 7.16 15.86
C LEU A 260 -0.19 5.68 16.02
N VAL A 261 0.67 5.17 15.15
CA VAL A 261 1.09 3.77 15.14
C VAL A 261 1.92 3.43 16.38
N LEU A 262 2.79 4.33 16.82
CA LEU A 262 3.52 4.17 18.08
C LEU A 262 2.57 4.03 19.27
N ARG A 263 1.49 4.82 19.29
CA ARG A 263 0.47 4.74 20.34
C ARG A 263 -0.29 3.43 20.31
N TRP A 264 -0.70 2.97 19.13
CA TRP A 264 -1.54 1.78 18.96
C TRP A 264 -0.77 0.46 19.10
N PHE A 265 0.51 0.43 18.73
CA PHE A 265 1.27 -0.82 18.59
C PHE A 265 2.61 -0.82 19.36
N GLY A 266 2.93 0.27 20.05
CA GLY A 266 4.12 0.36 20.90
C GLY A 266 3.94 -0.42 22.20
N ILE A 267 4.81 -1.39 22.42
CA ILE A 267 4.90 -2.19 23.65
C ILE A 267 6.02 -1.60 24.49
N LYS A 268 5.68 -1.10 25.69
CA LYS A 268 6.68 -0.61 26.66
C LYS A 268 7.44 -1.79 27.26
N LEU A 269 8.76 -1.67 27.27
CA LEU A 269 9.71 -2.58 27.91
C LEU A 269 10.55 -1.78 28.92
N ASP A 270 11.25 -2.48 29.82
CA ASP A 270 12.10 -1.84 30.85
C ASP A 270 13.18 -0.91 30.27
N HIS A 271 13.59 -1.15 29.02
CA HIS A 271 14.67 -0.42 28.33
C HIS A 271 14.24 0.24 27.01
N GLY A 272 12.94 0.44 26.77
CA GLY A 272 12.48 1.17 25.58
C GLY A 272 11.09 0.77 25.10
N ILE A 273 10.82 1.04 23.82
CA ILE A 273 9.57 0.66 23.16
C ILE A 273 9.91 -0.28 22.01
N ARG A 274 9.14 -1.37 21.91
CA ARG A 274 9.18 -2.31 20.79
C ARG A 274 7.83 -2.31 20.09
N MET A 275 7.81 -2.33 18.77
CA MET A 275 6.58 -2.44 17.99
C MET A 275 6.04 -3.88 17.97
N ALA A 276 4.72 -4.05 17.92
CA ALA A 276 4.05 -5.36 17.98
C ALA A 276 4.47 -6.37 16.89
N TRP A 277 5.03 -5.90 15.76
CA TRP A 277 5.55 -6.75 14.68
C TRP A 277 7.04 -7.09 14.82
N GLN A 278 7.77 -6.45 15.74
CA GLN A 278 9.17 -6.78 15.98
C GLN A 278 9.26 -8.07 16.80
N ARG A 279 9.59 -9.16 16.12
CA ARG A 279 9.85 -10.47 16.73
C ARG A 279 11.34 -10.78 16.70
#